data_AF-A0ABD5SAL1-F1
#
_entry.id   AF-A0ABD5SAL1-F1
#
_cell.length_a   1.000
_cell.length_b   1.000
_cell.length_c   1.000
_cell.angle_alpha   90.00
_cell.angle_beta   90.00
_cell.angle_gamma   90.00
#
_symmetry.space_group_name_H-M   'P 1'
#
loop_
_entity.id
_entity.type
_entity.pdbx_description
1 polymer ?
#
loop_
_entity_poly.entity_id
_entity_poly.type
_entity_poly.pdbx_seq_one_letter_code
_entity_poly.pdbx_strand_id
1 'polypeptide(L)'
;MNATVHDLDGGDAGSIELPAIFDTAFRPDLIGRAVSAAQANRKQAYGADEFAGLRTPAESFGSGRGLAHVPRSENVARRVPHAV
;
A
#
# COMPACT_ATOMS: atom_id res chain seq x y z
N MET A 1 41.28 -4.36 1.74
CA MET A 1 40.87 -5.52 2.57
C MET A 1 40.82 -6.72 1.63
N ASN A 2 41.17 -7.94 2.05
CA ASN A 2 41.11 -9.12 1.18
C ASN A 2 39.91 -10.00 1.51
N ALA A 3 39.24 -10.54 0.48
CA ALA A 3 38.17 -11.52 0.60
C ALA A 3 38.69 -12.90 0.17
N THR A 4 38.40 -13.93 0.98
CA THR A 4 38.73 -15.32 0.67
C THR A 4 37.78 -15.87 -0.38
N VAL A 5 38.33 -16.58 -1.37
CA VAL A 5 37.57 -17.29 -2.40
C VAL A 5 37.48 -18.75 -1.97
N HIS A 6 36.28 -19.31 -2.04
CA HIS A 6 36.05 -20.73 -1.74
C HIS A 6 35.74 -21.52 -3.01
N ASP A 7 36.22 -22.77 -3.07
CA ASP A 7 35.83 -23.72 -4.11
C ASP A 7 34.42 -24.29 -3.86
N LEU A 8 33.93 -25.14 -4.78
CA LEU A 8 32.60 -25.73 -4.70
C LEU A 8 32.42 -26.67 -3.50
N ASP A 9 33.52 -27.21 -2.98
CA ASP A 9 33.55 -28.10 -1.82
C ASP A 9 33.74 -27.31 -0.51
N GLY A 10 33.88 -25.98 -0.61
CA GLY A 10 34.10 -25.06 0.52
C GLY A 10 35.56 -24.93 0.95
N GLY A 11 36.50 -25.54 0.21
CA GLY A 11 37.94 -25.40 0.40
C GLY A 11 38.45 -24.00 0.07
N ASP A 12 39.67 -23.70 0.52
CA ASP A 12 40.33 -22.41 0.23
C ASP A 12 40.86 -22.41 -1.21
N ALA A 13 40.38 -21.45 -2.01
CA ALA A 13 40.74 -21.26 -3.41
C ALA A 13 41.53 -19.96 -3.64
N GLY A 14 42.03 -19.33 -2.57
CA GLY A 14 42.85 -18.13 -2.61
C GLY A 14 42.14 -16.89 -2.08
N SER A 15 42.70 -15.70 -2.38
CA SER A 15 42.12 -14.42 -1.93
C SER A 15 42.21 -13.35 -3.00
N ILE A 16 41.26 -12.42 -2.95
CA ILE A 16 41.18 -11.26 -3.84
C ILE A 16 41.13 -9.97 -3.04
N GLU A 17 41.66 -8.90 -3.61
CA GLU A 17 41.48 -7.55 -3.06
C GLU A 17 40.00 -7.14 -3.19
N LEU A 18 39.42 -6.73 -2.07
CA LEU A 18 38.05 -6.26 -1.98
C LEU A 18 37.94 -4.92 -2.72
N PRO A 19 37.02 -4.79 -3.70
CA PRO A 19 36.87 -3.55 -4.44
C PRO A 19 36.53 -2.36 -3.53
N ALA A 20 37.00 -1.16 -3.91
CA ALA A 20 36.84 0.06 -3.11
C ALA A 20 35.38 0.43 -2.77
N ILE A 21 34.39 -0.09 -3.50
CA ILE A 21 32.97 0.15 -3.22
C ILE A 21 32.54 -0.38 -1.84
N PHE A 22 33.19 -1.42 -1.34
CA PHE A 22 32.86 -2.00 -0.03
C PHE A 22 33.31 -1.11 1.14
N ASP A 23 34.18 -0.12 0.90
CA ASP A 23 34.57 0.90 1.88
C ASP A 23 33.61 2.10 1.89
N THR A 24 32.55 2.09 1.07
CA THR A 24 31.57 3.18 1.02
C THR A 24 30.89 3.35 2.38
N ALA A 25 30.78 4.60 2.82
CA ALA A 25 30.14 4.94 4.09
C ALA A 25 28.71 4.38 4.19
N PHE A 26 28.42 3.69 5.28
CA PHE A 26 27.10 3.11 5.52
C PHE A 26 26.04 4.21 5.70
N ARG A 27 25.07 4.26 4.79
CA ARG A 27 23.99 5.26 4.72
C ARG A 27 22.60 4.61 4.78
N PRO A 28 22.11 4.24 5.98
CA PRO A 28 20.82 3.55 6.14
C PRO A 28 19.63 4.38 5.66
N ASP A 29 19.74 5.71 5.67
CA ASP A 29 18.75 6.64 5.15
C ASP A 29 18.56 6.52 3.62
N LEU A 30 19.66 6.39 2.88
CA LEU A 30 19.62 6.21 1.41
C LEU A 30 19.14 4.81 1.04
N ILE A 31 19.62 3.79 1.76
CA ILE A 31 19.19 2.40 1.58
C ILE A 31 17.67 2.29 1.82
N GLY A 32 17.19 2.83 2.94
CA GLY A 32 15.77 2.84 3.28
C GLY A 32 14.93 3.52 2.21
N ARG A 33 15.35 4.71 1.74
CA ARG A 33 14.66 5.44 0.68
C ARG A 33 14.57 4.63 -0.62
N ALA A 34 15.67 4.03 -1.05
CA ALA A 34 15.71 3.22 -2.27
C ALA A 34 14.77 2.02 -2.18
N VAL A 35 14.79 1.31 -1.05
CA VAL A 35 13.92 0.15 -0.81
C VAL A 35 12.45 0.59 -0.76
N SER A 36 12.10 1.63 -0.01
CA SER A 36 10.72 2.11 0.07
C SER A 36 10.15 2.53 -1.28
N ALA A 37 10.95 3.21 -2.11
CA ALA A 37 10.53 3.57 -3.47
C ALA A 37 10.26 2.33 -4.33
N ALA A 38 11.18 1.34 -4.32
CA ALA A 38 10.98 0.08 -5.03
C ALA A 38 9.74 -0.69 -4.53
N GLN A 39 9.44 -0.60 -3.23
CA GLN A 39 8.25 -1.21 -2.63
C GLN A 39 6.95 -0.52 -3.02
N ALA A 40 6.96 0.81 -3.09
CA ALA A 40 5.80 1.60 -3.53
C ALA A 40 5.50 1.38 -5.01
N ASN A 41 6.53 1.35 -5.86
CA ASN A 41 6.39 1.28 -7.32
C ASN A 41 5.76 -0.03 -7.83
N ARG A 42 5.78 -1.10 -7.03
CA ARG A 42 5.13 -2.38 -7.39
C ARG A 42 3.67 -2.50 -6.94
N LYS A 43 3.10 -1.47 -6.30
CA LYS A 43 1.68 -1.48 -5.89
C LYS A 43 0.80 -1.23 -7.10
N GLN A 44 -0.34 -1.93 -7.15
CA GLN A 44 -1.35 -1.71 -8.18
C GLN A 44 -2.39 -0.70 -7.68
N ALA A 45 -2.90 0.13 -8.59
CA ALA A 45 -4.02 1.01 -8.30
C ALA A 45 -5.29 0.18 -8.04
N TYR A 46 -6.11 0.64 -7.09
CA TYR A 46 -7.37 0.00 -6.71
C TYR A 46 -8.37 1.07 -6.27
N GLY A 47 -9.66 0.72 -6.23
CA GLY A 47 -10.72 1.62 -5.81
C GLY A 47 -12.07 0.91 -5.76
N ALA A 48 -13.03 1.51 -5.06
CA ALA A 48 -14.43 1.07 -5.10
C ALA A 48 -15.11 1.52 -6.40
N ASP A 49 -16.25 0.89 -6.77
CA ASP A 49 -17.09 1.36 -7.89
C ASP A 49 -17.54 2.81 -7.61
N GLU A 50 -17.35 3.70 -8.58
CA GLU A 50 -17.69 5.13 -8.49
C GLU A 50 -19.16 5.36 -8.13
N PHE A 51 -20.05 4.41 -8.46
CA PHE A 51 -21.47 4.46 -8.18
C PHE A 51 -21.90 3.52 -7.04
N ALA A 52 -20.97 2.94 -6.29
CA ALA A 52 -21.28 2.14 -5.11
C ALA A 52 -22.14 2.95 -4.11
N GLY A 53 -23.31 2.42 -3.74
CA GLY A 53 -24.27 3.10 -2.87
C GLY A 53 -25.09 4.23 -3.52
N LEU A 54 -24.71 4.72 -4.70
CA LEU A 54 -25.38 5.86 -5.37
C LEU A 54 -26.54 5.46 -6.28
N ARG A 55 -26.60 4.21 -6.74
CA ARG A 55 -27.62 3.68 -7.66
C ARG A 55 -28.97 3.45 -6.98
N THR A 56 -29.60 4.52 -6.48
CA THR A 56 -30.89 4.47 -5.79
C THR A 56 -31.67 5.77 -6.00
N PRO A 57 -33.00 5.71 -6.19
CA PRO A 57 -33.86 6.90 -6.23
C PRO A 57 -34.24 7.40 -4.83
N ALA A 58 -33.57 6.96 -3.76
CA ALA A 58 -33.94 7.29 -2.39
C ALA A 58 -34.05 8.80 -2.14
N GLU A 59 -35.12 9.21 -1.47
CA GLU A 59 -35.38 10.58 -1.07
C GLU A 59 -35.74 10.64 0.40
N SER A 60 -35.48 11.78 1.05
CA SER A 60 -35.86 11.95 2.46
C SER A 60 -37.34 12.29 2.55
N PHE A 61 -38.04 11.73 3.53
CA PHE A 61 -39.41 12.12 3.83
C PHE A 61 -39.55 13.55 4.40
N GLY A 62 -38.44 14.18 4.79
CA GLY A 62 -38.48 15.48 5.48
C GLY A 62 -39.14 15.38 6.87
N SER A 63 -39.67 16.51 7.33
CA SER A 63 -40.30 16.62 8.65
C SER A 63 -41.71 15.99 8.69
N GLY A 64 -42.26 15.83 9.91
CA GLY A 64 -43.66 15.39 10.10
C GLY A 64 -43.87 13.90 10.37
N ARG A 65 -42.81 13.08 10.45
CA ARG A 65 -42.90 11.62 10.70
C ARG A 65 -42.13 11.13 11.93
N GLY A 66 -41.54 12.02 12.74
CA GLY A 66 -40.71 11.64 13.88
C GLY A 66 -39.44 10.86 13.50
N LEU A 67 -38.98 11.00 12.25
CA LEU A 67 -37.80 10.34 11.70
C LEU A 67 -36.72 11.35 11.38
N ALA A 68 -35.46 10.91 11.43
CA ALA A 68 -34.33 11.68 10.90
C ALA A 68 -34.48 11.89 9.38
N HIS A 69 -33.96 13.02 8.88
CA HIS A 69 -33.98 13.39 7.45
C HIS A 69 -32.95 12.56 6.64
N VAL A 70 -33.17 11.25 6.56
CA VAL A 70 -32.31 10.30 5.83
C VAL A 70 -33.01 9.88 4.53
N PRO A 71 -32.32 9.83 3.38
CA PRO A 71 -32.90 9.32 2.14
C PRO A 71 -33.31 7.85 2.28
N ARG A 72 -34.53 7.53 1.86
CA ARG A 72 -35.09 6.17 1.92
C ARG A 72 -35.67 5.75 0.57
N SER A 73 -35.56 4.46 0.26
CA SER A 73 -36.30 3.78 -0.80
C SER A 73 -37.00 2.58 -0.18
N GLU A 74 -38.29 2.40 -0.42
CA GLU A 74 -39.09 1.34 0.23
C GLU A 74 -38.96 1.36 1.76
N ASN A 75 -38.91 2.58 2.34
CA ASN A 75 -38.70 2.85 3.77
C ASN A 75 -37.34 2.38 4.36
N VAL A 76 -36.40 1.92 3.53
CA VAL A 76 -35.04 1.56 3.94
C VAL A 76 -34.06 2.69 3.63
N ALA A 77 -33.19 3.05 4.57
CA ALA A 77 -32.17 4.08 4.38
C ALA A 77 -31.16 3.67 3.30
N ARG A 78 -30.75 4.61 2.43
CA ARG A 78 -29.82 4.36 1.32
C ARG A 78 -28.94 5.59 1.04
N ARG A 79 -27.90 5.42 0.21
CA ARG A 79 -26.99 6.45 -0.34
C ARG A 79 -26.00 7.07 0.64
N VAL A 80 -26.46 7.49 1.82
CA VAL A 80 -25.63 8.24 2.77
C VAL A 80 -24.64 7.33 3.52
N PRO A 81 -23.43 7.80 3.90
CA PRO A 81 -22.39 6.93 4.47
C PRO A 81 -22.73 6.18 5.76
N HIS A 82 -23.72 6.67 6.53
CA HIS A 82 -24.17 6.03 7.78
C HIS A 82 -25.33 5.04 7.56
N ALA A 83 -25.86 4.95 6.34
CA ALA A 83 -26.89 3.98 5.98
C ALA A 83 -26.23 2.66 5.57
N VAL A 84 -26.84 1.56 6.00
CA VAL A 84 -26.43 0.19 5.66
C VAL A 84 -26.81 -0.15 4.23
#